data_AF-A0AAW4BPQ5-F1
#
_entry.id   AF-A0AAW4BPQ5-F1
#
_cell.length_a   1.000
_cell.length_b   1.000
_cell.length_c   1.000
_cell.angle_alpha   90.00
_cell.angle_beta   90.00
_cell.angle_gamma   90.00
#
_symmetry.space_group_name_H-M   'P 1'
#
loop_
_entity.id
_entity.type
_entity.pdbx_description
1 polymer ?
#
loop_
_entity_poly.entity_id
_entity_poly.type
_entity_poly.pdbx_seq_one_letter_code
_entity_poly.pdbx_strand_id
1 'polypeptide(L)'
;LNKRTATKRSTPIAYAVFSCMADVSLRNALIPLHYAEKDANGEITVSFKYVDGSEGEFTVTAKHLPFLQLVERHAATRNPLPKERSLGGIGRRSNATKPPFLLPLGTKSMTYQWQEGEVPISASMLSYCGI
;
A
#
# COMPACT_ATOMS: atom_id res chain seq x y z
N LEU A 1 -12.01 -10.06 18.27
CA LEU A 1 -12.16 -9.69 16.84
C LEU A 1 -12.07 -10.95 15.98
N ASN A 2 -12.93 -11.17 14.99
CA ASN A 2 -12.74 -12.28 14.05
C ASN A 2 -11.68 -11.93 12.96
N LYS A 3 -11.09 -12.95 12.32
CA LYS A 3 -10.01 -12.79 11.32
C LYS A 3 -10.40 -11.87 10.16
N ARG A 4 -11.66 -11.94 9.70
CA ARG A 4 -12.17 -11.09 8.60
C ARG A 4 -12.19 -9.62 9.00
N THR A 5 -12.67 -9.32 10.21
CA THR A 5 -12.68 -7.95 10.75
C THR A 5 -11.25 -7.43 10.94
N ALA A 6 -10.33 -8.26 11.45
CA ALA A 6 -8.93 -7.86 11.63
C ALA A 6 -8.27 -7.53 10.27
N THR A 7 -8.53 -8.35 9.27
CA THR A 7 -8.06 -8.17 7.88
C THR A 7 -8.65 -6.93 7.20
N LYS A 8 -9.84 -6.47 7.60
CA LYS A 8 -10.41 -5.21 7.09
C LYS A 8 -9.76 -3.99 7.74
N ARG A 9 -9.40 -4.10 9.02
CA ARG A 9 -8.80 -3.00 9.79
C ARG A 9 -7.29 -2.88 9.60
N SER A 10 -6.63 -3.89 9.02
CA SER A 10 -5.18 -3.88 8.81
C SER A 10 -4.72 -2.75 7.89
N THR A 11 -5.45 -2.41 6.82
CA THR A 11 -5.03 -1.31 5.91
C THR A 11 -5.06 0.05 6.62
N PRO A 12 -6.14 0.48 7.31
CA PRO A 12 -6.11 1.70 8.11
C PRO A 12 -5.03 1.74 9.21
N ILE A 13 -4.77 0.61 9.87
CA ILE A 13 -3.69 0.53 10.88
C ILE A 13 -2.32 0.68 10.20
N ALA A 14 -2.11 0.00 9.08
CA ALA A 14 -0.88 0.14 8.30
C ALA A 14 -0.69 1.57 7.81
N TYR A 15 -1.76 2.25 7.38
CA TYR A 15 -1.73 3.68 7.05
C TYR A 15 -1.24 4.51 8.24
N ALA A 16 -1.81 4.33 9.43
CA ALA A 16 -1.41 5.07 10.64
C ALA A 16 0.08 4.88 10.96
N VAL A 17 0.58 3.65 10.86
CA VAL A 17 2.00 3.35 11.10
C VAL A 17 2.88 3.97 10.02
N PHE A 18 2.53 3.81 8.74
CA PHE A 18 3.31 4.40 7.65
C PHE A 18 3.29 5.93 7.71
N SER A 19 2.19 6.57 8.09
CA SER A 19 2.13 8.04 8.23
C SER A 19 3.03 8.59 9.34
N CYS A 20 3.43 7.74 10.30
CA CYS A 20 4.44 8.13 11.29
C CYS A 20 5.88 7.99 10.76
N MET A 21 6.07 7.28 9.64
CA MET A 21 7.38 6.96 9.06
C MET A 21 7.67 7.74 7.77
N ALA A 22 6.63 8.04 7.00
CA ALA A 22 6.71 8.72 5.73
C ALA A 22 6.20 10.16 5.88
N ASP A 23 7.02 11.10 5.43
CA ASP A 23 6.70 12.52 5.27
C ASP A 23 5.93 12.83 3.98
N VAL A 24 5.81 11.85 3.08
CA VAL A 24 5.08 11.92 1.82
C VAL A 24 3.66 11.35 1.92
N SER A 25 2.79 11.75 0.99
CA SER A 25 1.44 11.21 0.88
C SER A 25 1.47 9.72 0.52
N LEU A 26 0.69 8.91 1.22
CA LEU A 26 0.54 7.47 0.91
C LEU A 26 -0.70 7.20 0.05
N ARG A 27 -1.50 8.25 -0.22
CA ARG A 27 -2.62 8.16 -1.15
C ARG A 27 -2.07 8.04 -2.56
N ASN A 28 -2.66 7.16 -3.36
CA ASN A 28 -2.27 6.79 -4.71
C ASN A 28 -0.88 6.14 -4.84
N ALA A 29 -0.18 5.87 -3.73
CA ALA A 29 1.07 5.13 -3.76
C ALA A 29 0.85 3.70 -4.26
N LEU A 30 1.74 3.23 -5.14
CA LEU A 30 1.66 1.94 -5.81
C LEU A 30 2.72 0.96 -5.32
N ILE A 31 2.42 -0.32 -5.42
CA ILE A 31 3.40 -1.41 -5.35
C ILE A 31 3.89 -1.77 -6.77
N PRO A 32 5.09 -2.34 -6.95
CA PRO A 32 6.06 -2.68 -5.90
C PRO A 32 6.73 -1.44 -5.29
N LEU A 33 7.12 -1.56 -4.02
CA LEU A 33 8.05 -0.62 -3.40
C LEU A 33 9.47 -0.99 -3.81
N HIS A 34 10.31 0.01 -4.00
CA HIS A 34 11.74 -0.17 -4.21
C HIS A 34 12.48 0.14 -2.90
N TYR A 35 13.34 -0.78 -2.47
CA TYR A 35 14.10 -0.65 -1.23
C TYR A 35 15.57 -0.50 -1.59
N ALA A 36 16.17 0.63 -1.24
CA ALA A 36 17.60 0.85 -1.40
C ALA A 36 18.42 0.01 -0.41
N GLU A 37 19.73 -0.06 -0.66
CA GLU A 37 20.66 -0.64 0.32
C GLU A 37 20.71 0.20 1.60
N LYS A 38 21.11 -0.46 2.69
CA LYS A 38 21.28 0.18 3.99
C LYS A 38 22.43 1.18 3.92
N ASP A 39 22.18 2.41 4.33
CA ASP A 39 23.19 3.47 4.37
C ASP A 39 24.11 3.37 5.61
N ALA A 40 25.06 4.30 5.71
CA ALA A 40 26.00 4.36 6.83
C ALA A 40 25.34 4.64 8.20
N ASN A 41 24.18 5.30 8.20
CA ASN A 41 23.39 5.60 9.41
C ASN A 41 22.48 4.43 9.81
N GLY A 42 22.39 3.42 8.95
CA GLY A 42 21.53 2.26 9.11
C GLY A 42 20.08 2.47 8.72
N GLU A 43 19.84 3.44 7.87
CA GLU A 43 18.57 3.75 7.25
C GLU A 43 18.49 3.15 5.85
N ILE A 44 17.27 3.07 5.32
CA ILE A 44 16.98 2.64 3.96
C ILE A 44 16.04 3.67 3.33
N THR A 45 16.34 4.04 2.09
CA THR A 45 15.40 4.81 1.27
C THR A 45 14.41 3.86 0.61
N VAL A 46 13.13 4.18 0.72
CA VAL A 46 12.04 3.44 0.11
C VAL A 46 11.36 4.35 -0.90
N SER A 47 11.37 3.96 -2.17
CA SER A 47 10.75 4.72 -3.25
C SER A 47 9.62 3.95 -3.92
N PHE A 48 8.68 4.68 -4.51
CA PHE A 48 7.48 4.15 -5.13
C PHE A 48 6.89 5.13 -6.14
N LYS A 49 5.92 4.65 -6.93
CA LYS A 49 5.21 5.46 -7.92
C LYS A 49 3.82 5.80 -7.45
N TYR A 50 3.31 6.95 -7.89
CA TYR A 50 1.91 7.31 -7.76
C TYR A 50 1.12 6.94 -9.03
N VAL A 51 -0.21 6.95 -8.94
CA VAL A 51 -1.11 6.71 -10.08
C VAL A 51 -0.89 7.69 -11.24
N ASP A 52 -0.48 8.93 -10.95
CA ASP A 52 -0.20 9.95 -11.97
C ASP A 52 1.18 9.80 -12.63
N GLY A 53 1.97 8.82 -12.19
CA GLY A 53 3.31 8.54 -12.71
C GLY A 53 4.43 9.30 -12.00
N SER A 54 4.12 10.21 -11.07
CA SER A 54 5.12 10.82 -10.21
C SER A 54 5.74 9.80 -9.24
N GLU A 55 6.89 10.13 -8.68
CA GLU A 55 7.63 9.27 -7.75
C GLU A 55 7.60 9.88 -6.35
N GLY A 56 7.47 9.03 -5.35
CA GLY A 56 7.57 9.38 -3.94
C GLY A 56 8.65 8.53 -3.28
N GLU A 57 9.30 9.10 -2.28
CA GLU A 57 10.28 8.39 -1.48
C GLU A 57 10.25 8.87 -0.03
N PHE A 58 10.72 8.02 0.87
CA PHE A 58 10.92 8.35 2.27
C PHE A 58 12.02 7.45 2.85
N THR A 59 12.60 7.86 3.96
CA THR A 59 13.69 7.13 4.63
C THR A 59 13.20 6.55 5.96
N VAL A 60 13.59 5.30 6.24
CA VAL A 60 13.30 4.65 7.52
C VAL A 60 14.49 3.85 8.04
N THR A 61 14.55 3.61 9.34
CA THR A 61 15.53 2.67 9.89
C THR A 61 15.32 1.27 9.32
N ALA A 62 16.42 0.58 8.96
CA ALA A 62 16.39 -0.76 8.36
C ALA A 62 15.60 -1.81 9.17
N LYS A 63 15.47 -1.64 10.49
CA LYS A 63 14.66 -2.51 11.36
C LYS A 63 13.17 -2.56 10.97
N HIS A 64 12.66 -1.55 10.27
CA HIS A 64 11.26 -1.48 9.85
C HIS A 64 11.01 -2.14 8.48
N LEU A 65 12.06 -2.50 7.73
CA LEU A 65 11.95 -3.14 6.42
C LEU A 65 11.03 -4.38 6.40
N PRO A 66 11.11 -5.32 7.37
CA PRO A 66 10.24 -6.49 7.35
C PRO A 66 8.75 -6.15 7.46
N PHE A 67 8.42 -5.06 8.17
CA PHE A 67 7.05 -4.57 8.27
C PHE A 67 6.56 -3.97 6.94
N LEU A 68 7.38 -3.15 6.28
CA LEU A 68 7.03 -2.58 4.98
C LEU A 68 6.77 -3.68 3.93
N GLN A 69 7.65 -4.67 3.86
CA GLN A 69 7.48 -5.84 2.99
C GLN A 69 6.26 -6.69 3.34
N LEU A 70 5.86 -6.74 4.62
CA LEU A 70 4.63 -7.42 5.03
C LEU A 70 3.40 -6.68 4.52
N VAL A 71 3.37 -5.34 4.64
CA VAL A 71 2.27 -4.50 4.14
C VAL A 71 2.19 -4.57 2.62
N GLU A 72 3.31 -4.50 1.91
CA GLU A 72 3.37 -4.67 0.45
C GLU A 72 2.82 -6.04 0.02
N ARG A 73 3.29 -7.14 0.63
CA ARG A 73 2.75 -8.49 0.34
C ARG A 73 1.25 -8.57 0.61
N HIS A 74 0.79 -7.95 1.70
CA HIS A 74 -0.61 -7.89 2.05
C HIS A 74 -1.43 -7.13 0.98
N ALA A 75 -0.88 -6.03 0.46
CA ALA A 75 -1.47 -5.26 -0.64
C ALA A 75 -1.52 -6.10 -1.93
N ALA A 76 -0.45 -6.79 -2.27
CA ALA A 76 -0.37 -7.67 -3.45
C ALA A 76 -1.41 -8.80 -3.44
N THR A 77 -1.82 -9.30 -2.26
CA THR A 77 -2.92 -10.29 -2.19
C THR A 77 -4.29 -9.73 -2.60
N ARG A 78 -4.46 -8.40 -2.62
CA ARG A 78 -5.68 -7.70 -3.01
C ARG A 78 -5.57 -7.00 -4.34
N ASN A 79 -4.41 -6.43 -4.65
CA ASN A 79 -4.08 -5.88 -5.96
C ASN A 79 -2.93 -6.69 -6.57
N PRO A 80 -3.21 -7.82 -7.24
CA PRO A 80 -2.16 -8.53 -7.94
C PRO A 80 -1.57 -7.61 -9.01
N LEU A 81 -0.23 -7.55 -9.08
CA LEU A 81 0.47 -6.85 -10.15
C LEU A 81 0.01 -7.41 -11.50
N PRO A 82 -0.16 -6.56 -12.53
CA PRO A 82 -0.45 -7.05 -13.87
C PRO A 82 0.64 -8.07 -14.24
N LYS A 83 0.23 -9.30 -14.60
CA LYS A 83 1.17 -10.23 -15.22
C LYS A 83 1.64 -9.56 -16.52
N GLU A 84 2.95 -9.42 -16.72
CA GLU A 84 3.49 -9.11 -18.03
C GLU A 84 2.82 -10.06 -19.03
N ARG A 85 2.03 -9.50 -19.95
CA ARG A 85 1.42 -10.30 -21.00
C ARG A 85 2.56 -10.77 -21.88
N SER A 86 2.86 -12.06 -21.87
CA SER A 86 3.58 -12.69 -22.96
C SER A 86 2.86 -12.32 -24.27
N LEU A 87 3.55 -11.56 -25.11
CA LEU A 87 3.15 -11.19 -26.46
C LEU A 87 2.75 -12.47 -27.23
N GLY A 88 1.45 -12.74 -27.38
CA GLY A 88 1.02 -13.90 -28.18
C GLY A 88 -0.43 -14.38 -28.04
N GLY A 89 -1.21 -13.90 -27.08
CA GLY A 89 -2.60 -14.35 -26.90
C GLY A 89 -3.65 -13.43 -27.52
N ILE A 90 -4.32 -13.86 -28.59
CA ILE A 90 -5.59 -13.27 -29.05
C ILE A 90 -6.66 -13.59 -28.00
N GLY A 91 -6.85 -12.71 -27.02
CA GLY A 91 -7.77 -12.93 -25.92
C GLY A 91 -8.38 -11.63 -25.42
N ARG A 92 -9.71 -11.56 -25.47
CA ARG A 92 -10.63 -10.58 -24.84
C ARG A 92 -9.96 -9.44 -24.07
N ARG A 93 -10.15 -8.20 -24.54
CA ARG A 93 -9.90 -6.97 -23.77
C ARG A 93 -10.61 -7.04 -22.42
N SER A 94 -9.94 -7.52 -21.38
CA SER A 94 -10.45 -7.42 -20.01
C SER A 94 -10.01 -6.08 -19.42
N ASN A 95 -11.03 -5.39 -18.89
CA ASN A 95 -11.08 -4.07 -18.28
C ASN A 95 -9.80 -3.64 -17.56
N ALA A 96 -9.45 -2.35 -17.74
CA ALA A 96 -8.39 -1.61 -17.05
C ALA A 96 -7.98 -2.25 -15.73
N THR A 97 -6.76 -2.81 -15.68
CA THR A 97 -6.20 -3.35 -14.44
C THR A 97 -6.17 -2.23 -13.42
N LYS A 98 -6.88 -2.40 -12.29
CA LYS A 98 -6.92 -1.39 -11.23
C LYS A 98 -5.50 -1.09 -10.75
N PRO A 99 -5.20 0.16 -10.36
CA PRO A 99 -3.87 0.49 -9.86
C PRO A 99 -3.51 -0.38 -8.66
N PRO A 100 -2.28 -0.91 -8.61
CA PRO A 100 -1.86 -1.75 -7.50
C PRO A 100 -1.51 -0.89 -6.29
N PHE A 101 -2.52 -0.39 -5.60
CA PHE A 101 -2.34 0.48 -4.43
C PHE A 101 -1.57 -0.23 -3.32
N LEU A 102 -0.66 0.50 -2.66
CA LEU A 102 0.05 0.08 -1.46
C LEU A 102 -0.90 -0.13 -0.28
N LEU A 103 -1.89 0.74 -0.13
CA LEU A 103 -2.87 0.68 0.95
C LEU A 103 -4.29 0.55 0.37
N PRO A 104 -4.69 -0.65 -0.10
CA PRO A 104 -6.01 -0.86 -0.67
C PRO A 104 -7.08 -1.02 0.40
N LEU A 105 -8.19 -0.30 0.22
CA LEU A 105 -9.45 -0.57 0.89
C LEU A 105 -10.31 -1.51 0.04
N GLY A 106 -11.40 -2.03 0.61
CA GLY A 106 -12.34 -2.90 -0.11
C GLY A 106 -11.91 -4.37 -0.22
N THR A 107 -12.32 -5.02 -1.31
CA THR A 107 -12.11 -6.46 -1.56
C THR A 107 -11.21 -6.67 -2.78
N LYS A 108 -10.68 -7.90 -2.99
CA LYS A 108 -9.71 -8.21 -4.06
C LYS A 108 -10.14 -7.79 -5.48
N SER A 109 -11.44 -7.76 -5.78
CA SER A 109 -11.98 -7.33 -7.08
C SER A 109 -12.47 -5.88 -7.09
N MET A 110 -12.60 -5.26 -5.91
CA MET A 110 -13.17 -3.93 -5.71
C MET A 110 -12.30 -3.11 -4.76
N THR A 111 -11.02 -3.01 -5.09
CA THR A 111 -10.10 -2.13 -4.37
C THR A 111 -10.27 -0.68 -4.77
N TYR A 112 -10.07 0.20 -3.79
CA TYR A 112 -10.12 1.66 -3.93
C TYR A 112 -9.28 2.31 -2.83
N GLN A 113 -9.12 3.63 -2.91
CA GLN A 113 -8.57 4.47 -1.84
C GLN A 113 -9.53 5.62 -1.52
N TRP A 114 -9.30 6.24 -0.36
CA TRP A 114 -10.09 7.35 0.17
C TRP A 114 -10.00 8.60 -0.72
N GLN A 115 -10.92 9.54 -0.51
CA GLN A 115 -10.94 10.78 -1.29
C GLN A 115 -9.78 11.69 -0.88
N GLU A 116 -9.49 12.68 -1.73
CA GLU A 116 -8.49 13.68 -1.39
C GLU A 116 -8.91 14.50 -0.15
N GLY A 117 -7.97 14.81 0.72
CA GLY A 117 -8.24 15.47 2.01
C GLY A 117 -8.79 14.55 3.11
N GLU A 118 -9.08 13.28 2.79
CA GLU A 118 -9.49 12.28 3.79
C GLU A 118 -8.32 11.42 4.27
N VAL A 119 -8.57 10.63 5.31
CA VAL A 119 -7.69 9.55 5.78
C VAL A 119 -8.47 8.25 5.92
N PRO A 120 -7.87 7.07 5.75
CA PRO A 120 -8.55 5.79 5.87
C PRO A 120 -8.85 5.37 7.32
N ILE A 121 -8.70 6.27 8.29
CA ILE A 121 -8.97 6.03 9.71
C ILE A 121 -10.32 6.66 10.06
N SER A 122 -11.32 5.83 10.40
CA SER A 122 -12.64 6.31 10.79
C SER A 122 -12.75 6.55 12.30
N ALA A 123 -13.64 7.45 12.72
CA ALA A 123 -13.95 7.66 14.15
C ALA A 123 -14.37 6.36 14.85
N SER A 124 -15.13 5.49 14.18
CA SER A 124 -15.48 4.18 14.71
C SER A 124 -14.25 3.31 14.96
N MET A 125 -13.23 3.37 14.10
CA MET A 125 -11.98 2.65 14.33
C MET A 125 -11.22 3.19 15.54
N LEU A 126 -11.13 4.51 15.69
CA LEU A 126 -10.49 5.15 16.85
C LEU A 126 -11.17 4.74 18.16
N SER A 127 -12.50 4.75 18.18
CA SER A 127 -13.28 4.30 19.34
C SER A 127 -12.98 2.84 19.74
N TYR A 128 -12.76 1.93 18.79
CA TYR A 128 -12.31 0.57 19.09
C TYR A 128 -10.89 0.48 19.67
N CYS A 129 -10.06 1.49 19.43
CA CYS A 129 -8.74 1.64 20.01
C CYS A 129 -8.75 2.38 21.35
N GLY A 130 -9.92 2.81 21.84
CA GLY A 130 -10.04 3.59 23.07
C GLY A 130 -9.59 5.04 22.93
N ILE A 131 -9.57 5.56 21.69
CA ILE A 131 -9.25 6.95 21.33
C ILE A 131 -10.54 7.68 20.98
#